data_AF-A0AAV5UDD5-F1
#
_entry.id   AF-A0AAV5UDD5-F1
#
_cell.length_a   1.000
_cell.length_b   1.000
_cell.length_c   1.000
_cell.angle_alpha   90.00
_cell.angle_beta   90.00
_cell.angle_gamma   90.00
#
_symmetry.space_group_name_H-M   'P 1'
#
loop_
_entity.id
_entity.type
_entity.pdbx_description
1 polymer ?
#
loop_
_entity_poly.entity_id
_entity_poly.type
_entity_poly.pdbx_seq_one_letter_code
_entity_poly.pdbx_strand_id
1 'polypeptide(L)'
;QLIELIIRPDCDSNINLNLSTKNKSYQGPLDMCPNDSFVIIRNSQLLCGALDKNLLGSSSKVNIFYILLRDFGEDAAVDAMWRLARMAPVYLSNRGFSIGIGDVRPGVQLLKEKTDLVVNGYDKCNEFISDVKSGKLKAQPGCSDEDTLESLILRELSLIRDHAGQVCLKNLSRRNTPLTMAVCGSKGSFINISQMIACVGQQAISGHRPPDGFEGRSLPHFARGEKTPAAKGFVENSFYTGLTPTEFFFHTMGGREGLVDTAVKTAETGYMQRRLVKCLEDLCAQYDGTVRSSVGDIVEFVFGEDGLDPALMEAKDGSVVDFDHVLEHVKNTTKINEEGHQLDPSDLRALVDSVIEKAIPQDQGHFRSQLEDYVYKVLDRGAKYWNYAKTCEEHESTRAKKPCNKCKRTSIVRNALLNEKSLTHSQATSFVELCGLKLRKAITEPGTAVGAIAATSIGEPSTQMTLKTFHFAGCGQYEYHPGSTQNKGDHQCSEADLHSYHQCSHH
;
A
#
# COMPACT_ATOMS: atom_id res chain seq x y z
N GLN A 1 -25.86 4.35 -5.70
CA GLN A 1 -27.23 3.81 -5.59
C GLN A 1 -27.28 2.29 -5.71
N LEU A 2 -27.17 1.64 -6.87
CA LEU A 2 -27.28 0.16 -6.93
C LEU A 2 -26.26 -0.59 -6.04
N ILE A 3 -25.05 -0.05 -5.92
CA ILE A 3 -23.99 -0.58 -5.04
C ILE A 3 -24.41 -0.53 -3.56
N GLU A 4 -25.25 0.43 -3.16
CA GLU A 4 -25.68 0.59 -1.77
C GLU A 4 -26.54 -0.58 -1.32
N LEU A 5 -27.31 -1.17 -2.24
CA LEU A 5 -28.12 -2.38 -1.99
C LEU A 5 -27.27 -3.62 -1.70
N ILE A 6 -25.99 -3.62 -2.08
CA ILE A 6 -25.06 -4.69 -1.72
C ILE A 6 -24.78 -4.63 -0.21
N ILE A 7 -24.55 -3.42 0.31
CA ILE A 7 -24.20 -3.15 1.70
C ILE A 7 -25.44 -3.23 2.59
N ARG A 8 -26.52 -2.56 2.18
CA ARG A 8 -27.77 -2.42 2.94
C ARG A 8 -28.98 -2.60 2.01
N PRO A 9 -29.55 -3.82 1.89
CA PRO A 9 -30.66 -4.08 0.99
C PRO A 9 -32.01 -3.60 1.54
N ASP A 10 -32.21 -3.73 2.85
CA ASP A 10 -33.51 -3.51 3.51
C ASP A 10 -33.45 -2.40 4.57
N CYS A 11 -34.58 -1.73 4.79
CA CYS A 11 -34.70 -0.71 5.84
C CYS A 11 -34.42 -1.27 7.24
N ASP A 12 -34.80 -2.53 7.48
CA ASP A 12 -34.66 -3.21 8.79
C ASP A 12 -33.23 -3.67 9.08
N SER A 13 -32.33 -3.60 8.10
CA SER A 13 -30.94 -3.99 8.32
C SER A 13 -30.19 -2.92 9.14
N ASN A 14 -29.53 -3.36 10.21
CA ASN A 14 -28.79 -2.51 11.14
C ASN A 14 -27.39 -2.11 10.64
N ILE A 15 -27.08 -2.36 9.36
CA ILE A 15 -25.76 -2.13 8.78
C ILE A 15 -25.64 -0.65 8.40
N ASN A 16 -24.84 0.10 9.16
CA ASN A 16 -24.50 1.50 8.92
C ASN A 16 -23.01 1.64 8.66
N LEU A 17 -22.57 1.22 7.48
CA LEU A 17 -21.17 1.29 7.09
C LEU A 17 -20.76 2.74 6.86
N ASN A 18 -19.62 3.13 7.43
CA ASN A 18 -18.99 4.42 7.22
C ASN A 18 -17.55 4.18 6.74
N LEU A 19 -17.08 4.89 5.73
CA LEU A 19 -15.73 4.76 5.21
C LEU A 19 -15.32 6.02 4.45
N SER A 20 -14.08 6.48 4.66
CA SER A 20 -13.45 7.50 3.83
C SER A 20 -12.05 7.03 3.39
N THR A 21 -11.81 6.96 2.08
CA THR A 21 -10.50 6.49 1.59
C THR A 21 -10.15 6.98 0.19
N LYS A 22 -8.85 6.92 -0.12
CA LYS A 22 -8.27 7.32 -1.40
C LYS A 22 -8.11 6.12 -2.31
N ASN A 23 -8.49 6.28 -3.58
CA ASN A 23 -8.23 5.32 -4.63
C ASN A 23 -6.81 5.45 -5.20
N LYS A 24 -6.45 4.51 -6.07
CA LYS A 24 -5.13 4.45 -6.72
C LYS A 24 -4.86 5.65 -7.62
N SER A 25 -5.89 6.16 -8.32
CA SER A 25 -5.79 7.29 -9.26
C SER A 25 -6.15 8.64 -8.63
N TYR A 26 -5.99 8.77 -7.31
CA TYR A 26 -6.31 9.98 -6.57
C TYR A 26 -5.37 11.14 -6.92
N GLN A 27 -5.96 12.28 -7.29
CA GLN A 27 -5.26 13.53 -7.62
C GLN A 27 -6.04 14.73 -7.08
N GLY A 28 -5.39 15.61 -6.32
CA GLY A 28 -5.98 16.89 -5.89
C GLY A 28 -6.55 16.90 -4.46
N PRO A 29 -7.51 17.80 -4.17
CA PRO A 29 -8.05 18.04 -2.83
C PRO A 29 -9.20 17.10 -2.50
N LEU A 30 -9.01 16.26 -1.47
CA LEU A 30 -9.96 15.31 -0.85
C LEU A 30 -11.10 14.89 -1.79
N ASP A 31 -12.32 15.33 -1.51
CA ASP A 31 -13.55 14.80 -2.09
C ASP A 31 -13.80 15.30 -3.53
N MET A 32 -13.25 16.46 -3.90
CA MET A 32 -13.49 17.13 -5.19
C MET A 32 -12.42 16.75 -6.22
N CYS A 33 -12.09 15.47 -6.29
CA CYS A 33 -11.13 14.94 -7.25
C CYS A 33 -11.75 14.86 -8.67
N PRO A 34 -11.08 15.38 -9.73
CA PRO A 34 -11.58 15.28 -11.11
C PRO A 34 -11.81 13.85 -11.61
N ASN A 35 -11.08 12.88 -11.04
CA ASN A 35 -11.12 11.49 -11.44
C ASN A 35 -12.12 10.64 -10.63
N ASP A 36 -12.86 11.26 -9.70
CA ASP A 36 -13.78 10.56 -8.79
C ASP A 36 -13.06 9.43 -8.01
N SER A 37 -11.88 9.77 -7.49
CA SER A 37 -10.94 8.83 -6.87
C SER A 37 -10.88 8.95 -5.34
N PHE A 38 -11.83 9.65 -4.71
CA PHE A 38 -11.96 9.70 -3.26
C PHE A 38 -13.32 9.13 -2.91
N VAL A 39 -13.32 8.05 -2.12
CA VAL A 39 -14.53 7.30 -1.81
C VAL A 39 -15.02 7.66 -0.43
N ILE A 40 -16.28 8.09 -0.37
CA ILE A 40 -16.98 8.35 0.87
C ILE A 40 -18.25 7.51 0.92
N ILE A 41 -18.33 6.64 1.92
CA ILE A 41 -19.54 5.91 2.28
C ILE A 41 -20.01 6.42 3.64
N ARG A 42 -21.27 6.84 3.73
CA ARG A 42 -21.91 7.28 4.97
C ARG A 42 -23.19 6.52 5.18
N ASN A 43 -23.37 5.90 6.34
CA ASN A 43 -24.57 5.13 6.68
C ASN A 43 -25.00 4.18 5.55
N SER A 44 -24.02 3.44 5.00
CA SER A 44 -24.17 2.50 3.88
C SER A 44 -24.56 3.12 2.52
N GLN A 45 -24.47 4.44 2.39
CA GLN A 45 -24.71 5.17 1.14
C GLN A 45 -23.39 5.64 0.52
N LEU A 46 -23.17 5.34 -0.76
CA LEU A 46 -21.99 5.78 -1.52
C LEU A 46 -22.23 7.20 -2.04
N LEU A 47 -21.56 8.19 -1.43
CA LEU A 47 -21.73 9.59 -1.77
C LEU A 47 -20.89 10.00 -2.99
N CYS A 48 -19.63 9.59 -3.02
CA CYS A 48 -18.71 9.84 -4.12
C CYS A 48 -17.65 8.75 -4.22
N GLY A 49 -16.98 8.71 -5.38
CA GLY A 49 -15.86 7.85 -5.66
C GLY A 49 -16.20 6.53 -6.36
N ALA A 50 -15.32 6.10 -7.25
CA ALA A 50 -15.39 4.78 -7.89
C ALA A 50 -14.85 3.67 -6.97
N LEU A 51 -15.36 2.44 -7.11
CA LEU A 51 -14.84 1.30 -6.34
C LEU A 51 -13.68 0.62 -7.08
N ASP A 52 -12.48 0.70 -6.50
CA ASP A 52 -11.24 0.09 -7.02
C ASP A 52 -10.85 -1.19 -6.27
N LYS A 53 -9.81 -1.89 -6.75
CA LYS A 53 -9.20 -3.04 -6.06
C LYS A 53 -8.80 -2.74 -4.61
N ASN A 54 -8.43 -1.52 -4.26
CA ASN A 54 -8.08 -1.19 -2.87
C ASN A 54 -9.29 -1.25 -1.92
N LEU A 55 -10.50 -1.08 -2.46
CA LEU A 55 -11.74 -1.03 -1.70
C LEU A 55 -12.50 -2.34 -1.67
N LEU A 56 -12.38 -3.16 -2.72
CA LEU A 56 -13.08 -4.44 -2.85
C LEU A 56 -12.12 -5.64 -2.85
N GLY A 57 -10.83 -5.43 -3.07
CA GLY A 57 -9.83 -6.48 -3.21
C GLY A 57 -9.12 -6.86 -1.91
N SER A 58 -8.29 -7.90 -1.98
CA SER A 58 -7.65 -8.53 -0.82
C SER A 58 -6.46 -7.78 -0.21
N SER A 59 -5.98 -6.70 -0.85
CA SER A 59 -4.66 -6.14 -0.54
C SER A 59 -4.66 -5.04 0.54
N SER A 60 -5.82 -4.50 0.92
CA SER A 60 -5.91 -3.35 1.83
C SER A 60 -6.90 -3.63 2.97
N LYS A 61 -6.51 -3.24 4.19
CA LYS A 61 -7.39 -3.28 5.37
C LYS A 61 -8.55 -2.27 5.29
N VAL A 62 -8.45 -1.26 4.43
CA VAL A 62 -9.49 -0.23 4.23
C VAL A 62 -10.59 -0.71 3.26
N ASN A 63 -10.83 -2.02 3.20
CA ASN A 63 -11.80 -2.66 2.30
C ASN A 63 -13.20 -2.63 2.94
N ILE A 64 -14.24 -2.41 2.11
CA ILE A 64 -15.64 -2.47 2.51
C ILE A 64 -15.97 -3.77 3.24
N PHE A 65 -15.52 -4.92 2.72
CA PHE A 65 -15.79 -6.23 3.33
C PHE A 65 -15.02 -6.44 4.63
N TYR A 66 -13.82 -5.87 4.76
CA TYR A 66 -13.06 -5.94 6.00
C TYR A 66 -13.74 -5.12 7.11
N ILE A 67 -14.24 -3.94 6.78
CA ILE A 67 -14.97 -3.10 7.74
C ILE A 67 -16.30 -3.76 8.13
N LEU A 68 -17.02 -4.36 7.17
CA LEU A 68 -18.23 -5.13 7.47
C LEU A 68 -17.93 -6.29 8.43
N LEU A 69 -16.84 -7.02 8.18
CA LEU A 69 -16.38 -8.11 9.03
C LEU A 69 -16.07 -7.62 10.46
N ARG A 70 -15.37 -6.50 10.58
CA ARG A 70 -14.90 -5.97 11.88
C ARG A 70 -16.01 -5.32 12.70
N ASP A 71 -16.88 -4.56 12.06
CA ASP A 71 -17.88 -3.74 12.75
C ASP A 71 -19.23 -4.46 12.91
N PHE A 72 -19.61 -5.31 11.94
CA PHE A 72 -20.93 -5.95 11.90
C PHE A 72 -20.89 -7.48 11.94
N GLY A 73 -19.72 -8.09 11.79
CA GLY A 73 -19.50 -9.54 11.88
C GLY A 73 -19.37 -10.25 10.53
N GLU A 74 -19.07 -11.55 10.62
CA GLU A 74 -18.77 -12.41 9.47
C GLU A 74 -19.95 -12.55 8.50
N ASP A 75 -21.15 -12.80 9.03
CA ASP A 75 -22.37 -13.00 8.23
C ASP A 75 -22.66 -11.80 7.31
N ALA A 76 -22.52 -10.58 7.85
CA ALA A 76 -22.74 -9.35 7.08
C ALA A 76 -21.74 -9.20 5.91
N ALA A 77 -20.48 -9.59 6.14
CA ALA A 77 -19.45 -9.55 5.11
C ALA A 77 -19.70 -10.62 4.03
N VAL A 78 -20.04 -11.85 4.41
CA VAL A 78 -20.36 -12.96 3.51
C VAL A 78 -21.54 -12.61 2.62
N ASP A 79 -22.63 -12.10 3.19
CA ASP A 79 -23.82 -11.68 2.46
C ASP A 79 -23.50 -10.58 1.45
N ALA A 80 -22.74 -9.57 1.84
CA ALA A 80 -22.34 -8.48 0.94
C ALA A 80 -21.47 -9.00 -0.22
N MET A 81 -20.51 -9.89 0.06
CA MET A 81 -19.67 -10.52 -0.98
C MET A 81 -20.53 -11.35 -1.95
N TRP A 82 -21.48 -12.13 -1.44
CA TRP A 82 -22.37 -12.94 -2.25
C TRP A 82 -23.28 -12.09 -3.15
N ARG A 83 -23.84 -10.99 -2.62
CA ARG A 83 -24.64 -10.04 -3.40
C ARG A 83 -23.82 -9.41 -4.53
N LEU A 84 -22.59 -8.98 -4.25
CA LEU A 84 -21.69 -8.47 -5.30
C LEU A 84 -21.41 -9.52 -6.37
N ALA A 85 -21.11 -10.75 -5.97
CA ALA A 85 -20.83 -11.86 -6.88
C ALA A 85 -22.02 -12.22 -7.77
N ARG A 86 -23.26 -11.93 -7.36
CA ARG A 86 -24.46 -12.12 -8.20
C ARG A 86 -24.77 -10.92 -9.08
N MET A 87 -24.63 -9.70 -8.54
CA MET A 87 -24.99 -8.48 -9.26
C MET A 87 -23.97 -8.13 -10.35
N ALA A 88 -22.67 -8.25 -10.06
CA ALA A 88 -21.62 -7.83 -10.98
C ALA A 88 -21.62 -8.61 -12.30
N PRO A 89 -21.78 -9.95 -12.33
CA PRO A 89 -21.85 -10.69 -13.60
C PRO A 89 -23.05 -10.30 -14.45
N VAL A 90 -24.24 -10.13 -13.85
CA VAL A 90 -25.46 -9.74 -14.58
C VAL A 90 -25.31 -8.37 -15.22
N TYR A 91 -24.72 -7.42 -14.48
CA TYR A 91 -24.42 -6.09 -15.04
C TYR A 91 -23.38 -6.17 -16.17
N LEU A 92 -22.29 -6.91 -15.95
CA LEU A 92 -21.19 -7.00 -16.90
C LEU A 92 -21.58 -7.72 -18.19
N SER A 93 -22.38 -8.80 -18.10
CA SER A 93 -22.87 -9.54 -19.27
C SER A 93 -23.80 -8.69 -20.13
N ASN A 94 -24.66 -7.88 -19.51
CA ASN A 94 -25.62 -7.03 -20.22
C ASN A 94 -24.98 -5.77 -20.81
N ARG A 95 -23.97 -5.20 -20.13
CA ARG A 95 -23.21 -4.07 -20.66
C ARG A 95 -22.27 -4.47 -21.79
N GLY A 96 -21.69 -5.67 -21.68
CA GLY A 96 -20.61 -6.13 -22.55
C GLY A 96 -19.27 -5.50 -22.18
N PHE A 97 -18.22 -6.32 -22.12
CA PHE A 97 -16.85 -5.88 -21.91
C PHE A 97 -15.92 -6.76 -22.73
N SER A 98 -15.21 -6.18 -23.69
CA SER A 98 -14.37 -6.91 -24.64
C SER A 98 -13.08 -6.15 -24.92
N ILE A 99 -11.99 -6.87 -25.09
CA ILE A 99 -10.71 -6.34 -25.58
C ILE A 99 -10.52 -6.70 -27.05
N GLY A 100 -10.12 -5.73 -27.86
CA GLY A 100 -9.84 -5.94 -29.28
C GLY A 100 -8.44 -5.50 -29.68
N ILE A 101 -8.02 -5.84 -30.91
CA ILE A 101 -6.74 -5.37 -31.46
C ILE A 101 -6.68 -3.84 -31.61
N GLY A 102 -7.84 -3.18 -31.73
CA GLY A 102 -7.94 -1.72 -31.80
C GLY A 102 -7.56 -1.02 -30.49
N ASP A 103 -7.68 -1.70 -29.35
CA ASP A 103 -7.37 -1.15 -28.02
C ASP A 103 -5.86 -1.04 -27.75
N VAL A 104 -5.07 -1.80 -28.52
CA VAL A 104 -3.60 -1.89 -28.44
C VAL A 104 -2.90 -1.29 -29.66
N ARG A 105 -3.66 -0.72 -30.61
CA ARG A 105 -3.09 -0.09 -31.80
C ARG A 105 -2.50 1.28 -31.45
N PRO A 106 -1.19 1.51 -31.68
CA PRO A 106 -0.58 2.81 -31.40
C PRO A 106 -1.11 3.87 -32.38
N GLY A 107 -1.40 5.07 -31.86
CA GLY A 107 -1.73 6.23 -32.66
C GLY A 107 -0.52 6.75 -33.46
N VAL A 108 -0.76 7.45 -34.57
CA VAL A 108 0.32 7.98 -35.43
C VAL A 108 1.21 8.97 -34.67
N GLN A 109 0.63 9.79 -33.79
CA GLN A 109 1.38 10.72 -32.95
C GLN A 109 2.32 9.99 -31.98
N LEU A 110 1.80 8.94 -31.31
CA LEU A 110 2.59 8.10 -30.41
C LEU A 110 3.77 7.44 -31.14
N LEU A 111 3.58 6.97 -32.39
CA LEU A 111 4.66 6.36 -33.17
C LEU A 111 5.79 7.34 -33.46
N LYS A 112 5.46 8.58 -33.83
CA LYS A 112 6.46 9.65 -34.08
C LYS A 112 7.22 10.01 -32.81
N GLU A 113 6.50 10.28 -31.72
CA GLU A 113 7.11 10.62 -30.43
C GLU A 113 7.96 9.46 -29.90
N LYS A 114 7.53 8.21 -30.09
CA LYS A 114 8.32 7.02 -29.75
C LYS A 114 9.62 6.96 -30.55
N THR A 115 9.57 7.11 -31.88
CA THR A 115 10.78 7.02 -32.71
C THR A 115 11.78 8.11 -32.32
N ASP A 116 11.32 9.32 -32.07
CA ASP A 116 12.18 10.43 -31.65
C ASP A 116 12.84 10.14 -30.28
N LEU A 117 12.09 9.58 -29.32
CA LEU A 117 12.61 9.19 -28.02
C LEU A 117 13.66 8.08 -28.11
N VAL A 118 13.42 7.06 -28.93
CA VAL A 118 14.35 5.92 -29.09
C VAL A 118 15.65 6.37 -29.76
N VAL A 119 15.56 7.16 -30.84
CA VAL A 119 16.74 7.69 -31.56
C VAL A 119 17.59 8.55 -30.62
N ASN A 120 16.97 9.53 -29.93
CA ASN A 120 17.68 10.37 -28.96
C ASN A 120 18.33 9.55 -27.82
N GLY A 121 17.67 8.48 -27.39
CA GLY A 121 18.20 7.58 -26.38
C GLY A 121 19.39 6.76 -26.85
N TYR A 122 19.34 6.26 -28.10
CA TYR A 122 20.45 5.53 -28.70
C TYR A 122 21.65 6.43 -28.95
N ASP A 123 21.44 7.67 -29.38
CA ASP A 123 22.52 8.63 -29.59
C ASP A 123 23.28 8.91 -28.29
N LYS A 124 22.58 9.13 -27.17
CA LYS A 124 23.21 9.25 -25.84
C LYS A 124 23.97 8.00 -25.42
N CYS A 125 23.42 6.82 -25.67
CA CYS A 125 24.11 5.57 -25.36
C CYS A 125 25.40 5.44 -26.18
N ASN A 126 25.37 5.84 -27.46
CA ASN A 126 26.53 5.85 -28.33
C ASN A 126 27.58 6.88 -27.87
N GLU A 127 27.16 8.04 -27.38
CA GLU A 127 28.05 9.03 -26.74
C GLU A 127 28.77 8.41 -25.54
N PHE A 128 28.06 7.76 -24.61
CA PHE A 128 28.69 7.10 -23.46
C PHE A 128 29.68 6.01 -23.87
N ILE A 129 29.35 5.22 -24.89
CA ILE A 129 30.27 4.20 -25.43
C ILE A 129 31.52 4.86 -26.04
N SER A 130 31.38 6.01 -26.70
CA SER A 130 32.51 6.77 -27.27
C SER A 130 33.38 7.42 -26.19
N ASP A 131 32.78 7.88 -25.09
CA ASP A 131 33.48 8.48 -23.96
C ASP A 131 34.34 7.45 -23.21
N VAL A 132 33.85 6.22 -23.07
CA VAL A 132 34.64 5.10 -22.52
C VAL A 132 35.79 4.73 -23.45
N LYS A 133 35.55 4.62 -24.76
CA LYS A 133 36.62 4.34 -25.74
C LYS A 133 37.69 5.42 -25.77
N SER A 134 37.32 6.67 -25.50
CA SER A 134 38.26 7.80 -25.42
C SER A 134 38.84 8.04 -24.02
N GLY A 135 38.47 7.23 -23.03
CA GLY A 135 38.96 7.33 -21.65
C GLY A 135 38.49 8.58 -20.90
N LYS A 136 37.41 9.23 -21.34
CA LYS A 136 36.88 10.46 -20.75
C LYS A 136 35.83 10.22 -19.65
N LEU A 137 35.28 9.01 -19.56
CA LEU A 137 34.24 8.70 -18.59
C LEU A 137 34.83 8.69 -17.17
N LYS A 138 34.21 9.43 -16.25
CA LYS A 138 34.57 9.38 -14.84
C LYS A 138 33.87 8.18 -14.19
N ALA A 139 34.66 7.24 -13.67
CA ALA A 139 34.15 6.14 -12.85
C ALA A 139 33.32 6.67 -11.68
N GLN A 140 32.18 6.03 -11.42
CA GLN A 140 31.45 6.27 -10.18
C GLN A 140 32.25 5.73 -8.98
N PRO A 141 32.10 6.31 -7.78
CA PRO A 141 32.83 5.85 -6.60
C PRO A 141 32.56 4.37 -6.33
N GLY A 142 33.62 3.55 -6.29
CA GLY A 142 33.46 2.11 -6.17
C GLY A 142 32.72 1.53 -7.37
N CYS A 143 33.13 1.80 -8.60
CA CYS A 143 32.67 1.09 -9.78
C CYS A 143 33.83 1.06 -10.77
N SER A 144 33.95 0.01 -11.59
CA SER A 144 34.86 0.06 -12.74
C SER A 144 34.29 1.00 -13.82
N ASP A 145 35.12 1.39 -14.78
CA ASP A 145 34.66 2.19 -15.93
C ASP A 145 33.57 1.45 -16.73
N GLU A 146 33.65 0.11 -16.79
CA GLU A 146 32.66 -0.73 -17.47
C GLU A 146 31.35 -0.83 -16.68
N ASP A 147 31.42 -1.02 -15.36
CA ASP A 147 30.22 -1.07 -14.50
C ASP A 147 29.49 0.28 -14.47
N THR A 148 30.27 1.37 -14.50
CA THR A 148 29.75 2.73 -14.60
C THR A 148 29.01 2.91 -15.93
N LEU A 149 29.58 2.43 -17.04
CA LEU A 149 28.93 2.47 -18.35
C LEU A 149 27.62 1.68 -18.37
N GLU A 150 27.62 0.45 -17.83
CA GLU A 150 26.42 -0.38 -17.74
C GLU A 150 25.31 0.32 -16.95
N SER A 151 25.66 0.91 -15.81
CA SER A 151 24.71 1.63 -14.94
C SER A 151 24.11 2.84 -15.64
N LEU A 152 24.93 3.63 -16.35
CA LEU A 152 24.47 4.79 -17.12
C LEU A 152 23.54 4.39 -18.27
N ILE A 153 23.90 3.35 -19.03
CA ILE A 153 23.06 2.85 -20.14
C ILE A 153 21.73 2.32 -19.60
N LEU A 154 21.74 1.48 -18.56
CA LEU A 154 20.52 0.94 -17.97
C LEU A 154 19.59 2.05 -17.47
N ARG A 155 20.16 3.12 -16.89
CA ARG A 155 19.39 4.30 -16.47
C ARG A 155 18.70 4.97 -17.65
N GLU A 156 19.41 5.30 -18.72
CA GLU A 156 18.80 5.94 -19.90
C GLU A 156 17.74 5.04 -20.56
N LEU A 157 18.02 3.75 -20.71
CA LEU A 157 17.06 2.80 -21.31
C LEU A 157 15.79 2.63 -20.46
N SER A 158 15.91 2.70 -19.12
CA SER A 158 14.77 2.70 -18.22
C SER A 158 13.93 3.97 -18.36
N LEU A 159 14.58 5.14 -18.49
CA LEU A 159 13.90 6.41 -18.73
C LEU A 159 13.13 6.41 -20.05
N ILE A 160 13.73 5.87 -21.13
CA ILE A 160 13.05 5.76 -22.44
C ILE A 160 11.73 4.99 -22.30
N ARG A 161 11.76 3.84 -21.62
CA ARG A 161 10.57 3.02 -21.38
C ARG A 161 9.52 3.79 -20.60
N ASP A 162 9.92 4.45 -19.51
CA ASP A 162 8.97 5.14 -18.63
C ASP A 162 8.34 6.36 -19.33
N HIS A 163 9.13 7.13 -20.10
CA HIS A 163 8.61 8.22 -20.94
C HIS A 163 7.68 7.71 -22.03
N ALA A 164 8.06 6.66 -22.76
CA ALA A 164 7.22 6.04 -23.79
C ALA A 164 5.89 5.54 -23.20
N GLY A 165 5.93 4.97 -21.98
CA GLY A 165 4.75 4.55 -21.25
C GLY A 165 3.84 5.72 -20.85
N GLN A 166 4.39 6.82 -20.33
CA GLN A 166 3.60 8.01 -20.01
C GLN A 166 2.96 8.65 -21.23
N VAL A 167 3.71 8.77 -22.34
CA VAL A 167 3.18 9.28 -23.61
C VAL A 167 2.09 8.36 -24.14
N CYS A 168 2.25 7.05 -24.03
CA CYS A 168 1.21 6.09 -24.38
C CYS A 168 -0.06 6.36 -23.58
N LEU A 169 0.01 6.43 -22.25
CA LEU A 169 -1.17 6.62 -21.40
C LEU A 169 -1.90 7.94 -21.67
N LYS A 170 -1.19 9.01 -21.99
CA LYS A 170 -1.79 10.32 -22.35
C LYS A 170 -2.56 10.27 -23.67
N ASN A 171 -2.13 9.44 -24.60
CA ASN A 171 -2.72 9.32 -25.93
C ASN A 171 -3.85 8.28 -26.02
N LEU A 172 -4.02 7.43 -25.01
CA LEU A 172 -5.08 6.43 -25.00
C LEU A 172 -6.45 7.04 -24.67
N SER A 173 -7.48 6.52 -25.32
CA SER A 173 -8.85 6.96 -25.04
C SER A 173 -9.28 6.51 -23.63
N ARG A 174 -10.11 7.33 -22.97
CA ARG A 174 -10.70 6.99 -21.65
C ARG A 174 -11.54 5.70 -21.68
N ARG A 175 -12.10 5.34 -22.84
CA ARG A 175 -12.92 4.12 -23.03
C ARG A 175 -12.10 2.89 -23.33
N ASN A 176 -10.78 3.00 -23.39
CA ASN A 176 -9.92 1.86 -23.68
C ASN A 176 -10.03 0.78 -22.60
N THR A 177 -10.25 -0.47 -23.01
CA THR A 177 -10.52 -1.57 -22.08
C THR A 177 -9.29 -1.99 -21.25
N PRO A 178 -8.06 -2.10 -21.79
CA PRO A 178 -6.87 -2.39 -20.99
C PRO A 178 -6.59 -1.30 -19.96
N LEU A 179 -6.82 -0.03 -20.34
CA LEU A 179 -6.67 1.10 -19.43
C LEU A 179 -7.64 0.99 -18.26
N THR A 180 -8.91 0.66 -18.53
CA THR A 180 -9.92 0.44 -17.49
C THR A 180 -9.51 -0.68 -16.54
N MET A 181 -9.00 -1.81 -17.06
CA MET A 181 -8.53 -2.93 -16.23
C MET A 181 -7.33 -2.56 -15.35
N ALA A 182 -6.39 -1.76 -15.87
CA ALA A 182 -5.21 -1.32 -15.13
C ALA A 182 -5.53 -0.26 -14.06
N VAL A 183 -6.48 0.64 -14.34
CA VAL A 183 -6.97 1.66 -13.39
C VAL A 183 -7.69 0.99 -12.23
N CYS A 184 -8.68 0.13 -12.50
CA CYS A 184 -9.42 -0.57 -11.43
C CYS A 184 -8.56 -1.62 -10.72
N GLY A 185 -7.45 -2.05 -11.33
CA GLY A 185 -6.51 -3.02 -10.77
C GLY A 185 -6.96 -4.49 -10.88
N SER A 186 -7.93 -4.79 -11.75
CA SER A 186 -8.44 -6.16 -11.95
C SER A 186 -7.39 -7.11 -12.51
N LYS A 187 -6.77 -6.75 -13.65
CA LYS A 187 -5.68 -7.51 -14.25
C LYS A 187 -4.78 -6.61 -15.09
N GLY A 188 -3.47 -6.85 -14.96
CA GLY A 188 -2.44 -6.06 -15.64
C GLY A 188 -2.13 -4.75 -14.95
N SER A 189 -1.07 -4.11 -15.43
CA SER A 189 -0.57 -2.83 -14.96
C SER A 189 -0.35 -1.87 -16.14
N PHE A 190 -0.05 -0.61 -15.84
CA PHE A 190 0.33 0.36 -16.87
C PHE A 190 1.57 -0.08 -17.67
N ILE A 191 2.47 -0.85 -17.06
CA ILE A 191 3.65 -1.41 -17.73
C ILE A 191 3.22 -2.40 -18.82
N ASN A 192 2.25 -3.28 -18.54
CA ASN A 192 1.76 -4.24 -19.53
C ASN A 192 1.16 -3.54 -20.76
N ILE A 193 0.41 -2.45 -20.55
CA ILE A 193 -0.14 -1.64 -21.64
C ILE A 193 0.98 -1.00 -22.45
N SER A 194 1.96 -0.40 -21.77
CA SER A 194 3.13 0.20 -22.42
C SER A 194 3.91 -0.82 -23.25
N GLN A 195 4.09 -2.05 -22.77
CA GLN A 195 4.79 -3.11 -23.49
C GLN A 195 4.04 -3.60 -24.73
N MET A 196 2.70 -3.65 -24.66
CA MET A 196 1.88 -4.03 -25.81
C MET A 196 1.86 -2.96 -26.91
N ILE A 197 1.83 -1.68 -26.53
CA ILE A 197 1.58 -0.56 -27.46
C ILE A 197 2.87 0.18 -27.84
N ALA A 198 3.67 0.59 -26.85
CA ALA A 198 4.82 1.48 -27.02
C ALA A 198 6.13 0.71 -27.28
N CYS A 199 6.75 0.14 -26.26
CA CYS A 199 7.97 -0.67 -26.38
C CYS A 199 8.08 -1.67 -25.22
N VAL A 200 8.69 -2.83 -25.47
CA VAL A 200 8.90 -3.85 -24.43
C VAL A 200 9.99 -3.40 -23.44
N GLY A 201 11.06 -2.78 -23.95
CA GLY A 201 12.17 -2.24 -23.16
C GLY A 201 13.31 -3.24 -22.94
N GLN A 202 14.23 -2.87 -22.04
CA GLN A 202 15.43 -3.66 -21.74
C GLN A 202 15.07 -5.02 -21.13
N GLN A 203 15.59 -6.11 -21.71
CA GLN A 203 15.57 -7.43 -21.09
C GLN A 203 16.79 -7.57 -20.19
N ALA A 204 16.55 -7.74 -18.89
CA ALA A 204 17.62 -8.02 -17.93
C ALA A 204 17.67 -9.53 -17.66
N ILE A 205 18.88 -10.08 -17.61
CA ILE A 205 19.14 -11.47 -17.19
C ILE A 205 19.99 -11.39 -15.94
N SER A 206 19.48 -11.93 -14.83
CA SER A 206 20.16 -11.91 -13.53
C SER A 206 20.67 -10.52 -13.13
N GLY A 207 19.84 -9.48 -13.32
CA GLY A 207 20.12 -8.10 -12.90
C GLY A 207 20.98 -7.27 -13.86
N HIS A 208 21.58 -7.91 -14.88
CA HIS A 208 22.42 -7.24 -15.88
C HIS A 208 21.82 -7.32 -17.28
N ARG A 209 22.38 -6.54 -18.23
CA ARG A 209 22.08 -6.74 -19.66
C ARG A 209 22.57 -8.14 -20.08
N PRO A 210 22.01 -8.73 -21.16
CA PRO A 210 22.38 -10.07 -21.59
C PRO A 210 23.91 -10.23 -21.74
N PRO A 211 24.48 -11.28 -21.12
CA PRO A 211 25.91 -11.52 -21.19
C PRO A 211 26.34 -11.95 -22.59
N ASP A 212 27.64 -11.91 -22.85
CA ASP A 212 28.21 -12.40 -24.10
C ASP A 212 28.23 -13.93 -24.11
N GLY A 213 27.33 -14.53 -24.90
CA GLY A 213 27.27 -15.99 -25.09
C GLY A 213 28.29 -16.52 -26.10
N PHE A 214 28.88 -15.64 -26.91
CA PHE A 214 29.95 -15.94 -27.87
C PHE A 214 31.20 -15.11 -27.54
N GLU A 215 32.31 -15.39 -28.23
CA GLU A 215 33.58 -14.69 -28.06
C GLU A 215 33.43 -13.16 -28.30
N GLY A 216 33.34 -12.41 -27.20
CA GLY A 216 33.22 -10.95 -27.18
C GLY A 216 31.93 -10.39 -27.79
N ARG A 217 30.83 -11.17 -27.84
CA ARG A 217 29.53 -10.71 -28.35
C ARG A 217 28.37 -11.57 -27.88
N SER A 218 27.16 -11.00 -27.90
CA SER A 218 25.92 -11.67 -27.49
C SER A 218 25.41 -12.66 -28.55
N LEU A 219 25.36 -12.24 -29.82
CA LEU A 219 24.91 -13.05 -30.96
C LEU A 219 25.88 -12.92 -32.15
N PRO A 220 25.93 -13.93 -33.05
CA PRO A 220 26.79 -13.87 -34.23
C PRO A 220 26.45 -12.75 -35.23
N HIS A 221 25.24 -12.19 -35.14
CA HIS A 221 24.75 -11.10 -35.98
C HIS A 221 25.33 -9.73 -35.61
N PHE A 222 25.91 -9.59 -34.41
CA PHE A 222 26.52 -8.36 -33.93
C PHE A 222 28.04 -8.39 -34.05
N ALA A 223 28.65 -7.21 -34.10
CA ALA A 223 30.09 -7.07 -34.15
C ALA A 223 30.72 -7.46 -32.79
N ARG A 224 32.00 -7.85 -32.82
CA ARG A 224 32.76 -8.15 -31.60
C ARG A 224 32.97 -6.85 -30.80
N GLY A 225 32.75 -6.91 -29.49
CA GLY A 225 32.88 -5.78 -28.57
C GLY A 225 31.76 -4.73 -28.70
N GLU A 226 30.67 -5.05 -29.40
CA GLU A 226 29.55 -4.13 -29.58
C GLU A 226 28.70 -4.05 -28.30
N LYS A 227 28.68 -2.87 -27.65
CA LYS A 227 27.92 -2.60 -26.41
C LYS A 227 26.64 -1.78 -26.64
N THR A 228 26.18 -1.68 -27.90
CA THR A 228 24.97 -0.93 -28.28
C THR A 228 23.72 -1.51 -27.59
N PRO A 229 22.66 -0.69 -27.36
CA PRO A 229 21.44 -1.18 -26.72
C PRO A 229 20.83 -2.42 -27.41
N ALA A 230 20.74 -2.40 -28.74
CA ALA A 230 20.18 -3.50 -29.53
C ALA A 230 21.02 -4.80 -29.43
N ALA A 231 22.36 -4.69 -29.42
CA ALA A 231 23.26 -5.84 -29.25
C ALA A 231 23.15 -6.45 -27.85
N LYS A 232 22.76 -5.65 -26.86
CA LYS A 232 22.65 -6.04 -25.44
C LYS A 232 21.19 -6.07 -24.97
N GLY A 233 20.27 -6.54 -25.81
CA GLY A 233 18.93 -6.97 -25.37
C GLY A 233 17.90 -5.87 -25.10
N PHE A 234 18.11 -4.65 -25.61
CA PHE A 234 17.04 -3.65 -25.63
C PHE A 234 16.05 -3.97 -26.77
N VAL A 235 14.77 -4.05 -26.42
CA VAL A 235 13.68 -4.31 -27.38
C VAL A 235 12.91 -3.02 -27.60
N GLU A 236 13.10 -2.41 -28.76
CA GLU A 236 12.44 -1.15 -29.13
C GLU A 236 11.01 -1.39 -29.61
N ASN A 237 10.76 -2.57 -30.20
CA ASN A 237 9.46 -2.93 -30.71
C ASN A 237 8.46 -3.24 -29.59
N SER A 238 7.17 -3.14 -29.91
CA SER A 238 6.08 -3.55 -29.02
C SER A 238 5.50 -4.89 -29.48
N PHE A 239 4.70 -5.53 -28.64
CA PHE A 239 4.01 -6.77 -29.06
C PHE A 239 3.04 -6.55 -30.22
N TYR A 240 2.51 -5.33 -30.38
CA TYR A 240 1.68 -4.97 -31.53
C TYR A 240 2.48 -4.90 -32.83
N THR A 241 3.66 -4.27 -32.82
CA THR A 241 4.50 -4.15 -34.03
C THR A 241 5.14 -5.48 -34.42
N GLY A 242 5.37 -6.35 -33.44
CA GLY A 242 6.11 -7.60 -33.61
C GLY A 242 7.60 -7.40 -33.33
N LEU A 243 8.25 -8.47 -32.87
CA LEU A 243 9.66 -8.46 -32.51
C LEU A 243 10.53 -8.93 -33.68
N THR A 244 11.71 -8.35 -33.83
CA THR A 244 12.74 -8.87 -34.73
C THR A 244 13.32 -10.19 -34.18
N PRO A 245 13.97 -11.04 -35.01
CA PRO A 245 14.50 -12.32 -34.53
C PRO A 245 15.51 -12.20 -33.38
N THR A 246 16.35 -11.16 -33.37
CA THR A 246 17.32 -10.90 -32.29
C THR A 246 16.63 -10.46 -31.01
N GLU A 247 15.66 -9.55 -31.10
CA GLU A 247 14.82 -9.11 -29.97
C GLU A 247 14.02 -10.27 -29.38
N PHE A 248 13.41 -11.11 -30.24
CA PHE A 248 12.65 -12.28 -29.82
C PHE A 248 13.51 -13.25 -29.03
N PHE A 249 14.76 -13.47 -29.45
CA PHE A 249 15.69 -14.33 -28.75
C PHE A 249 16.04 -13.78 -27.36
N PHE A 250 16.39 -12.49 -27.25
CA PHE A 250 16.66 -11.86 -25.96
C PHE A 250 15.44 -11.84 -25.03
N HIS A 251 14.25 -11.61 -25.58
CA HIS A 251 13.01 -11.69 -24.81
C HIS A 251 12.75 -13.11 -24.29
N THR A 252 13.03 -14.12 -25.11
CA THR A 252 12.90 -15.53 -24.72
C THR A 252 13.90 -15.90 -23.62
N MET A 253 15.12 -15.36 -23.66
CA MET A 253 16.12 -15.54 -22.60
C MET A 253 15.61 -15.02 -21.25
N GLY A 254 15.11 -13.77 -21.21
CA GLY A 254 14.53 -13.19 -19.99
C GLY A 254 13.29 -13.95 -19.51
N GLY A 255 12.42 -14.39 -20.43
CA GLY A 255 11.25 -15.21 -20.10
C GLY A 255 11.63 -16.58 -19.51
N ARG A 256 12.71 -17.20 -20.00
CA ARG A 256 13.18 -18.50 -19.50
C ARG A 256 13.69 -18.42 -18.07
N GLU A 257 14.37 -17.34 -17.69
CA GLU A 257 14.83 -17.12 -16.31
C GLU A 257 13.66 -17.16 -15.32
N GLY A 258 12.56 -16.44 -15.60
CA GLY A 258 11.38 -16.44 -14.74
C GLY A 258 10.68 -17.81 -14.64
N LEU A 259 10.67 -18.60 -15.73
CA LEU A 259 10.13 -19.96 -15.72
C LEU A 259 10.99 -20.92 -14.88
N VAL A 260 12.32 -20.80 -14.99
CA VAL A 260 13.26 -21.61 -14.20
C VAL A 260 13.20 -21.23 -12.72
N ASP A 261 13.12 -19.93 -12.41
CA ASP A 261 12.97 -19.40 -11.06
C ASP A 261 11.73 -20.00 -10.36
N THR A 262 10.61 -20.09 -11.08
CA THR A 262 9.38 -20.74 -10.57
C THR A 262 9.60 -22.21 -10.23
N ALA A 263 10.32 -22.96 -11.09
CA ALA A 263 10.59 -24.38 -10.86
C ALA A 263 11.51 -24.61 -9.64
N VAL A 264 12.59 -23.83 -9.52
CA VAL A 264 13.59 -23.99 -8.45
C VAL A 264 13.02 -23.57 -7.09
N LYS A 265 12.30 -22.44 -7.03
CA LYS A 265 11.74 -21.91 -5.78
C LYS A 265 10.86 -22.88 -5.02
N THR A 266 10.05 -23.66 -5.71
CA THR A 266 9.06 -24.53 -5.07
C THR A 266 9.71 -25.57 -4.15
N ALA A 267 10.86 -26.11 -4.55
CA ALA A 267 11.59 -27.09 -3.76
C ALA A 267 12.24 -26.45 -2.52
N GLU A 268 12.88 -25.29 -2.68
CA GLU A 268 13.58 -24.61 -1.59
C GLU A 268 12.63 -24.01 -0.55
N THR A 269 11.61 -23.29 -1.01
CA THR A 269 10.64 -22.63 -0.13
C THR A 269 9.77 -23.66 0.60
N GLY A 270 9.40 -24.77 -0.06
CA GLY A 270 8.69 -25.89 0.57
C GLY A 270 9.52 -26.58 1.65
N TYR A 271 10.82 -26.79 1.41
CA TYR A 271 11.71 -27.38 2.42
C TYR A 271 11.92 -26.45 3.61
N MET A 272 12.11 -25.15 3.36
CA MET A 272 12.22 -24.13 4.41
C MET A 272 10.94 -24.06 5.26
N GLN A 273 9.77 -24.01 4.63
CA GLN A 273 8.47 -24.05 5.30
C GLN A 273 8.34 -25.27 6.21
N ARG A 274 8.71 -26.46 5.71
CA ARG A 274 8.69 -27.69 6.50
C ARG A 274 9.59 -27.60 7.74
N ARG A 275 10.80 -27.03 7.59
CA ARG A 275 11.73 -26.85 8.72
C ARG A 275 11.17 -25.89 9.77
N LEU A 276 10.60 -24.76 9.35
CA LEU A 276 10.00 -23.78 10.25
C LEU A 276 8.83 -24.39 11.03
N VAL A 277 7.91 -25.08 10.35
CA VAL A 277 6.76 -25.73 10.99
C VAL A 277 7.24 -26.77 12.00
N LYS A 278 8.23 -27.60 11.65
CA LYS A 278 8.74 -28.62 12.59
C LYS A 278 9.45 -28.05 13.82
N CYS A 279 10.02 -26.85 13.73
CA CYS A 279 10.60 -26.20 14.90
C CYS A 279 9.56 -25.51 15.80
N LEU A 280 8.41 -25.10 15.23
CA LEU A 280 7.45 -24.23 15.92
C LEU A 280 6.09 -24.91 16.20
N GLU A 281 5.86 -26.14 15.74
CA GLU A 281 4.55 -26.82 15.87
C GLU A 281 4.11 -27.04 17.33
N ASP A 282 5.06 -27.12 18.27
CA ASP A 282 4.81 -27.37 19.69
C ASP A 282 4.44 -26.10 20.49
N LEU A 283 4.58 -24.90 19.91
CA LEU A 283 4.36 -23.65 20.64
C LEU A 283 2.87 -23.28 20.66
N CYS A 284 2.35 -23.16 21.88
CA CYS A 284 0.95 -22.82 22.14
C CYS A 284 0.83 -21.72 23.20
N ALA A 285 -0.13 -20.80 23.00
CA ALA A 285 -0.52 -19.83 24.02
C ALA A 285 -1.27 -20.54 25.16
N GLN A 286 -0.86 -20.35 26.40
CA GLN A 286 -1.46 -20.96 27.58
C GLN A 286 -2.46 -20.03 28.27
N TYR A 287 -3.28 -20.56 29.18
CA TYR A 287 -4.31 -19.80 29.91
C TYR A 287 -3.75 -18.70 30.82
N ASP A 288 -2.47 -18.76 31.17
CA ASP A 288 -1.78 -17.73 31.94
C ASP A 288 -1.17 -16.61 31.07
N GLY A 289 -1.42 -16.62 29.75
CA GLY A 289 -0.91 -15.64 28.80
C GLY A 289 0.51 -15.91 28.30
N THR A 290 1.18 -16.95 28.83
CA THR A 290 2.53 -17.33 28.41
C THR A 290 2.51 -18.24 27.17
N VAL A 291 3.57 -18.20 26.37
CA VAL A 291 3.78 -19.13 25.25
C VAL A 291 4.75 -20.20 25.70
N ARG A 292 4.34 -21.47 25.60
CA ARG A 292 5.14 -22.61 26.07
C ARG A 292 5.37 -23.66 25.01
N SER A 293 6.48 -24.36 25.15
CA SER A 293 6.77 -25.60 24.42
C SER A 293 5.97 -26.78 24.99
N SER A 294 6.01 -27.91 24.28
CA SER A 294 5.40 -29.18 24.68
C SER A 294 5.97 -29.73 26.01
N VAL A 295 7.21 -29.37 26.35
CA VAL A 295 7.89 -29.78 27.61
C VAL A 295 7.49 -28.88 28.79
N GLY A 296 6.93 -27.70 28.51
CA GLY A 296 6.55 -26.71 29.51
C GLY A 296 7.56 -25.58 29.68
N ASP A 297 8.60 -25.52 28.84
CA ASP A 297 9.54 -24.39 28.81
C ASP A 297 8.83 -23.14 28.28
N ILE A 298 8.99 -22.03 28.98
CA ILE A 298 8.41 -20.74 28.59
C ILE A 298 9.33 -20.10 27.54
N VAL A 299 8.77 -19.77 26.38
CA VAL A 299 9.47 -19.06 25.30
C VAL A 299 9.21 -17.56 25.40
N GLU A 300 7.95 -17.17 25.60
CA GLU A 300 7.53 -15.78 25.80
C GLU A 300 6.62 -15.68 27.03
N PHE A 301 6.81 -14.63 27.84
CA PHE A 301 5.95 -14.36 28.99
C PHE A 301 4.59 -13.80 28.59
N VAL A 302 4.55 -13.04 27.49
CA VAL A 302 3.35 -12.50 26.87
C VAL A 302 3.53 -12.67 25.38
N PHE A 303 2.56 -13.28 24.70
CA PHE A 303 2.64 -13.52 23.26
C PHE A 303 2.87 -12.21 22.50
N GLY A 304 3.94 -12.13 21.69
CA GLY A 304 4.21 -10.95 20.88
C GLY A 304 4.49 -9.66 21.67
N GLU A 305 4.83 -9.79 22.96
CA GLU A 305 5.03 -8.69 23.93
C GLU A 305 3.78 -7.83 24.23
N ASP A 306 2.70 -7.94 23.46
CA ASP A 306 1.43 -7.23 23.64
C ASP A 306 0.24 -8.14 24.00
N GLY A 307 0.34 -9.45 23.75
CA GLY A 307 -0.70 -10.43 24.02
C GLY A 307 -1.85 -10.42 23.02
N LEU A 308 -1.66 -9.78 21.86
CA LEU A 308 -2.72 -9.52 20.91
C LEU A 308 -2.62 -10.39 19.65
N ASP A 309 -3.77 -10.69 19.06
CA ASP A 309 -3.85 -11.51 17.85
C ASP A 309 -3.54 -10.65 16.60
N PRO A 310 -2.47 -10.97 15.84
CA PRO A 310 -2.13 -10.27 14.61
C PRO A 310 -3.25 -10.25 13.57
N ALA A 311 -4.13 -11.25 13.56
CA ALA A 311 -5.26 -11.31 12.62
C ALA A 311 -6.27 -10.18 12.87
N LEU A 312 -6.39 -9.71 14.11
CA LEU A 312 -7.38 -8.73 14.57
C LEU A 312 -6.88 -7.28 14.55
N MET A 313 -5.62 -7.05 14.15
CA MET A 313 -5.03 -5.70 14.05
C MET A 313 -5.61 -4.90 12.87
N GLU A 314 -6.26 -3.77 13.14
CA GLU A 314 -6.95 -2.97 12.12
C GLU A 314 -6.05 -1.92 11.46
N ALA A 315 -5.20 -1.24 12.22
CA ALA A 315 -4.43 -0.12 11.69
C ALA A 315 -3.25 -0.56 10.81
N LYS A 316 -2.77 0.37 9.99
CA LYS A 316 -1.55 0.21 9.19
C LYS A 316 -0.28 0.37 10.02
N ASP A 317 -0.35 1.16 11.08
CA ASP A 317 0.78 1.48 11.96
C ASP A 317 1.04 0.38 13.00
N GLY A 318 0.31 -0.75 12.91
CA GLY A 318 0.40 -1.87 13.84
C GLY A 318 -0.47 -1.71 15.09
N SER A 319 -1.24 -0.62 15.23
CA SER A 319 -2.19 -0.49 16.33
C SER A 319 -3.43 -1.36 16.12
N VAL A 320 -4.01 -1.79 17.24
CA VAL A 320 -5.19 -2.67 17.30
C VAL A 320 -6.39 -2.04 16.59
N VAL A 321 -6.61 -0.75 16.85
CA VAL A 321 -7.77 0.00 16.40
C VAL A 321 -7.32 1.12 15.47
N ASP A 322 -8.05 1.30 14.36
CA ASP A 322 -7.97 2.51 13.54
C ASP A 322 -8.86 3.60 14.18
N PHE A 323 -8.23 4.47 14.98
CA PHE A 323 -8.94 5.50 15.73
C PHE A 323 -9.67 6.50 14.82
N ASP A 324 -9.11 6.83 13.66
CA ASP A 324 -9.73 7.79 12.74
C ASP A 324 -11.03 7.22 12.16
N HIS A 325 -11.00 5.96 11.72
CA HIS A 325 -12.19 5.25 11.22
C HIS A 325 -13.25 5.08 12.30
N VAL A 326 -12.87 4.64 13.51
CA VAL A 326 -13.82 4.42 14.60
C VAL A 326 -14.47 5.74 15.05
N LEU A 327 -13.70 6.81 15.15
CA LEU A 327 -14.23 8.14 15.48
C LEU A 327 -15.25 8.60 14.44
N GLU A 328 -14.91 8.41 13.17
CA GLU A 328 -15.77 8.72 12.04
C GLU A 328 -17.06 7.88 12.07
N HIS A 329 -16.97 6.59 12.36
CA HIS A 329 -18.12 5.71 12.49
C HIS A 329 -19.06 6.15 13.63
N VAL A 330 -18.50 6.47 14.79
CA VAL A 330 -19.27 6.90 15.98
C VAL A 330 -19.96 8.24 15.73
N LYS A 331 -19.28 9.20 15.10
CA LYS A 331 -19.87 10.51 14.76
C LYS A 331 -21.11 10.41 13.88
N ASN A 332 -21.13 9.45 12.94
CA ASN A 332 -22.24 9.29 12.00
C ASN A 332 -23.38 8.41 12.52
N THR A 333 -23.09 7.49 13.43
CA THR A 333 -24.06 6.52 13.93
C THR A 333 -24.79 7.02 15.18
N THR A 334 -24.09 7.76 16.05
CA THR A 334 -24.69 8.29 17.27
C THR A 334 -25.62 9.46 16.94
N LYS A 335 -26.88 9.37 17.39
CA LYS A 335 -27.82 10.48 17.25
C LYS A 335 -27.36 11.62 18.15
N ILE A 336 -27.24 12.82 17.57
CA ILE A 336 -27.03 14.04 18.34
C ILE A 336 -28.38 14.36 18.98
N ASN A 337 -28.55 14.06 20.26
CA ASN A 337 -29.71 14.53 21.01
C ASN A 337 -29.68 16.07 21.03
N GLU A 338 -30.84 16.72 20.88
CA GLU A 338 -30.96 18.19 20.93
C GLU A 338 -30.49 18.78 22.29
N GLU A 339 -30.41 17.94 23.31
CA GLU A 339 -29.89 18.25 24.67
C GLU A 339 -28.41 17.93 24.86
N GLY A 340 -27.67 17.61 23.79
CA GLY A 340 -26.23 17.39 23.82
C GLY A 340 -25.48 18.68 24.17
N HIS A 341 -25.48 19.07 25.45
CA HIS A 341 -24.72 20.18 25.96
C HIS A 341 -23.29 20.07 25.45
N GLN A 342 -22.87 21.10 24.70
CA GLN A 342 -21.46 21.28 24.38
C GLN A 342 -20.74 21.50 25.71
N LEU A 343 -20.11 20.44 26.20
CA LEU A 343 -19.36 20.45 27.45
C LEU A 343 -18.05 21.23 27.24
N ASP A 344 -17.58 21.87 28.30
CA ASP A 344 -16.26 22.48 28.27
C ASP A 344 -15.20 21.41 28.00
N PRO A 345 -14.13 21.72 27.25
CA PRO A 345 -13.07 20.76 26.92
C PRO A 345 -12.46 20.06 28.15
N SER A 346 -12.42 20.76 29.29
CA SER A 346 -11.94 20.22 30.58
C SER A 346 -12.86 19.15 31.16
N ASP A 347 -14.18 19.35 31.05
CA ASP A 347 -15.18 18.39 31.56
C ASP A 347 -15.24 17.14 30.66
N LEU A 348 -15.09 17.32 29.35
CA LEU A 348 -14.94 16.21 28.40
C LEU A 348 -13.69 15.38 28.70
N ARG A 349 -12.59 16.03 29.07
CA ARG A 349 -11.35 15.32 29.44
C ARG A 349 -11.57 14.45 30.68
N ALA A 350 -12.10 15.01 31.76
CA ALA A 350 -12.37 14.27 32.98
C ALA A 350 -13.35 13.10 32.77
N LEU A 351 -14.35 13.29 31.89
CA LEU A 351 -15.25 12.22 31.49
C LEU A 351 -14.49 11.10 30.78
N VAL A 352 -13.70 11.42 29.75
CA VAL A 352 -13.00 10.39 28.98
C VAL A 352 -12.02 9.62 29.86
N ASP A 353 -11.28 10.30 30.74
CA ASP A 353 -10.36 9.63 31.68
C ASP A 353 -11.11 8.61 32.54
N SER A 354 -12.29 8.99 33.06
CA SER A 354 -13.13 8.09 33.88
C SER A 354 -13.70 6.90 33.09
N VAL A 355 -13.93 7.05 31.78
CA VAL A 355 -14.45 5.98 30.91
C VAL A 355 -13.31 5.06 30.48
N ILE A 356 -12.12 5.61 30.20
CA ILE A 356 -10.91 4.84 29.87
C ILE A 356 -10.55 3.90 31.02
N GLU A 357 -10.57 4.39 32.26
CA GLU A 357 -10.30 3.56 33.45
C GLU A 357 -11.28 2.41 33.64
N LYS A 358 -12.53 2.56 33.19
CA LYS A 358 -13.56 1.51 33.27
C LYS A 358 -13.50 0.55 32.10
N ALA A 359 -13.18 1.04 30.91
CA ALA A 359 -13.28 0.29 29.67
C ALA A 359 -12.04 -0.57 29.39
N ILE A 360 -10.85 -0.12 29.80
CA ILE A 360 -9.56 -0.73 29.44
C ILE A 360 -8.95 -1.46 30.64
N PRO A 361 -8.57 -2.74 30.50
CA PRO A 361 -7.83 -3.48 31.53
C PRO A 361 -6.49 -2.80 31.88
N GLN A 362 -6.08 -2.87 33.16
CA GLN A 362 -4.84 -2.26 33.63
C GLN A 362 -3.58 -2.85 32.98
N ASP A 363 -3.66 -4.09 32.50
CA ASP A 363 -2.53 -4.84 31.93
C ASP A 363 -2.07 -4.30 30.56
N GLN A 364 -2.88 -3.45 29.90
CA GLN A 364 -2.60 -2.92 28.54
C GLN A 364 -2.23 -1.43 28.58
N GLY A 365 -1.18 -1.09 29.33
CA GLY A 365 -0.74 0.30 29.54
C GLY A 365 -0.36 1.05 28.27
N HIS A 366 0.26 0.37 27.29
CA HIS A 366 0.69 0.99 26.03
C HIS A 366 -0.49 1.41 25.13
N PHE A 367 -1.52 0.57 25.00
CA PHE A 367 -2.71 0.92 24.25
C PHE A 367 -3.48 2.08 24.92
N ARG A 368 -3.52 2.09 26.25
CA ARG A 368 -4.12 3.18 27.02
C ARG A 368 -3.45 4.53 26.71
N SER A 369 -2.12 4.60 26.75
CA SER A 369 -1.41 5.84 26.42
C SER A 369 -1.65 6.29 24.98
N GLN A 370 -1.71 5.37 24.03
CA GLN A 370 -2.02 5.69 22.63
C GLN A 370 -3.43 6.27 22.47
N LEU A 371 -4.42 5.69 23.15
CA LEU A 371 -5.80 6.18 23.12
C LEU A 371 -5.90 7.56 23.78
N GLU A 372 -5.29 7.75 24.95
CA GLU A 372 -5.27 9.03 25.65
C GLU A 372 -4.63 10.12 24.77
N ASP A 373 -3.47 9.85 24.17
CA ASP A 373 -2.79 10.77 23.26
C ASP A 373 -3.65 11.14 22.05
N TYR A 374 -4.36 10.16 21.47
CA TYR A 374 -5.24 10.40 20.33
C TYR A 374 -6.44 11.25 20.74
N VAL A 375 -7.11 10.91 21.85
CA VAL A 375 -8.23 11.68 22.39
C VAL A 375 -7.81 13.10 22.70
N TYR A 376 -6.67 13.31 23.38
CA TYR A 376 -6.17 14.64 23.70
C TYR A 376 -5.90 15.46 22.44
N LYS A 377 -5.30 14.88 21.40
CA LYS A 377 -5.13 15.55 20.10
C LYS A 377 -6.45 15.95 19.44
N VAL A 378 -7.53 15.19 19.66
CA VAL A 378 -8.88 15.52 19.14
C VAL A 378 -9.53 16.61 19.99
N LEU A 379 -9.44 16.52 21.31
CA LEU A 379 -9.96 17.52 22.24
C LEU A 379 -9.25 18.87 22.08
N ASP A 380 -7.93 18.90 21.92
CA ASP A 380 -7.15 20.11 21.67
C ASP A 380 -7.52 20.79 20.35
N ARG A 381 -7.79 19.98 19.30
CA ARG A 381 -8.33 20.49 18.04
C ARG A 381 -9.71 21.13 18.26
N GLY A 382 -10.59 20.49 19.01
CA GLY A 382 -11.91 21.03 19.38
C GLY A 382 -11.83 22.30 20.21
N ALA A 383 -10.91 22.37 21.18
CA ALA A 383 -10.72 23.50 22.09
C ALA A 383 -10.35 24.80 21.35
N LYS A 384 -9.58 24.70 20.26
CA LYS A 384 -9.28 25.86 19.39
C LYS A 384 -10.55 26.50 18.82
N TYR A 385 -11.54 25.68 18.42
CA TYR A 385 -12.83 26.16 17.91
C TYR A 385 -13.76 26.60 19.04
N TRP A 386 -13.61 26.05 20.25
CA TRP A 386 -14.30 26.51 21.44
C TRP A 386 -13.90 27.93 21.86
N ASN A 387 -12.69 28.37 21.57
CA ASN A 387 -12.24 29.72 21.88
C ASN A 387 -12.59 30.75 20.78
N TYR A 388 -13.25 30.34 19.70
CA TYR A 388 -13.62 31.22 18.60
C TYR A 388 -14.72 32.22 19.03
N ALA A 389 -14.56 33.52 18.79
CA ALA A 389 -15.46 34.55 19.33
C ALA A 389 -16.95 34.27 19.03
N LYS A 390 -17.82 34.39 20.06
CA LYS A 390 -19.28 34.24 19.90
C LYS A 390 -19.93 35.46 19.24
N THR A 391 -19.25 36.61 19.29
CA THR A 391 -19.72 37.92 18.79
C THR A 391 -18.66 38.56 17.90
N CYS A 392 -19.03 39.54 17.08
CA CYS A 392 -18.04 40.31 16.30
C CYS A 392 -17.20 41.23 17.21
N GLU A 393 -16.02 41.66 16.74
CA GLU A 393 -15.07 42.54 17.46
C GLU A 393 -15.74 43.81 18.04
N GLU A 394 -16.71 44.38 17.31
CA GLU A 394 -17.49 45.56 17.74
C GLU A 394 -18.44 45.26 18.92
N HIS A 395 -18.96 44.04 19.06
CA HIS A 395 -19.88 43.64 20.13
C HIS A 395 -19.17 42.99 21.32
N GLU A 396 -17.98 42.45 21.08
CA GLU A 396 -17.07 41.95 22.13
C GLU A 396 -16.56 43.11 23.01
N SER A 397 -16.34 44.28 22.41
CA SER A 397 -15.91 45.52 23.09
C SER A 397 -17.06 46.33 23.73
N THR A 398 -18.29 46.30 23.17
CA THR A 398 -19.38 47.18 23.61
C THR A 398 -20.44 46.53 24.52
N ARG A 399 -20.41 45.21 24.77
CA ARG A 399 -21.40 44.49 25.61
C ARG A 399 -22.88 44.81 25.26
N ALA A 400 -23.16 45.19 24.01
CA ALA A 400 -24.51 45.54 23.58
C ALA A 400 -25.41 44.29 23.43
N LYS A 401 -26.59 44.33 24.06
CA LYS A 401 -27.51 43.17 24.24
C LYS A 401 -28.23 42.68 22.96
N LYS A 402 -28.15 43.37 21.81
CA LYS A 402 -28.86 42.97 20.59
C LYS A 402 -27.90 42.34 19.57
N PRO A 403 -28.10 41.08 19.15
CA PRO A 403 -27.20 40.43 18.20
C PRO A 403 -27.36 41.05 16.80
N CYS A 404 -26.30 41.64 16.27
CA CYS A 404 -26.26 42.09 14.88
C CYS A 404 -26.19 40.90 13.90
N ASN A 405 -26.45 41.13 12.61
CA ASN A 405 -26.39 40.08 11.59
C ASN A 405 -25.00 39.43 11.46
N LYS A 406 -23.91 40.15 11.77
CA LYS A 406 -22.55 39.58 11.81
C LYS A 406 -22.39 38.63 13.01
N CYS A 407 -22.86 39.00 14.21
CA CYS A 407 -22.87 38.10 15.39
C CYS A 407 -23.68 36.81 15.15
N LYS A 408 -24.83 36.91 14.46
CA LYS A 408 -25.61 35.72 14.08
C LYS A 408 -24.82 34.79 13.15
N ARG A 409 -24.12 35.33 12.14
CA ARG A 409 -23.27 34.55 11.24
C ARG A 409 -22.10 33.90 11.98
N THR A 410 -21.40 34.65 12.82
CA THR A 410 -20.28 34.12 13.61
C THR A 410 -20.73 33.02 14.56
N SER A 411 -21.89 33.18 15.21
CA SER A 411 -22.47 32.13 16.06
C SER A 411 -22.87 30.88 15.29
N ILE A 412 -23.42 31.02 14.07
CA ILE A 412 -23.77 29.87 13.21
C ILE A 412 -22.51 29.14 12.76
N VAL A 413 -21.49 29.88 12.30
CA VAL A 413 -20.20 29.31 11.87
C VAL A 413 -19.51 28.61 13.04
N ARG A 414 -19.49 29.22 14.22
CA ARG A 414 -18.97 28.59 15.44
C ARG A 414 -19.71 27.29 15.75
N ASN A 415 -21.04 27.31 15.75
CA ASN A 415 -21.84 26.11 16.04
C ASN A 415 -21.61 25.01 14.99
N ALA A 416 -21.49 25.36 13.71
CA ALA A 416 -21.15 24.41 12.65
C ALA A 416 -19.75 23.80 12.85
N LEU A 417 -18.74 24.63 13.15
CA LEU A 417 -17.37 24.16 13.41
C LEU A 417 -17.30 23.30 14.67
N LEU A 418 -18.04 23.65 15.72
CA LEU A 418 -18.13 22.85 16.94
C LEU A 418 -18.79 21.50 16.68
N ASN A 419 -19.88 21.47 15.91
CA ASN A 419 -20.55 20.21 15.56
C ASN A 419 -19.67 19.30 14.68
N GLU A 420 -18.84 19.87 13.82
CA GLU A 420 -17.95 19.09 12.95
C GLU A 420 -16.71 18.58 13.70
N LYS A 421 -16.06 19.47 14.47
CA LYS A 421 -14.73 19.23 15.05
C LYS A 421 -14.74 18.81 16.51
N SER A 422 -15.80 19.08 17.27
CA SER A 422 -15.91 18.68 18.68
C SER A 422 -16.67 17.37 18.84
N LEU A 423 -16.53 16.73 20.00
CA LEU A 423 -17.24 15.50 20.36
C LEU A 423 -18.34 15.81 21.37
N THR A 424 -19.49 15.18 21.20
CA THR A 424 -20.52 15.18 22.24
C THR A 424 -20.17 14.16 23.34
N HIS A 425 -20.80 14.31 24.51
CA HIS A 425 -20.68 13.33 25.60
C HIS A 425 -20.96 11.90 25.12
N SER A 426 -22.08 11.67 24.42
CA SER A 426 -22.47 10.35 23.92
C SER A 426 -21.48 9.80 22.89
N GLN A 427 -20.93 10.65 22.01
CA GLN A 427 -19.91 10.25 21.05
C GLN A 427 -18.61 9.85 21.73
N ALA A 428 -18.14 10.64 22.70
CA ALA A 428 -16.91 10.34 23.42
C ALA A 428 -17.01 9.03 24.20
N THR A 429 -18.12 8.81 24.93
CA THR A 429 -18.35 7.55 25.65
C THR A 429 -18.43 6.35 24.69
N SER A 430 -19.24 6.47 23.63
CA SER A 430 -19.40 5.37 22.65
C SER A 430 -18.08 5.05 21.93
N PHE A 431 -17.25 6.05 21.65
CA PHE A 431 -15.94 5.88 21.05
C PHE A 431 -15.01 5.04 21.93
N VAL A 432 -14.86 5.42 23.20
CA VAL A 432 -13.98 4.70 24.14
C VAL A 432 -14.50 3.28 24.41
N GLU A 433 -15.82 3.12 24.56
CA GLU A 433 -16.44 1.79 24.73
C GLU A 433 -16.18 0.88 23.53
N LEU A 434 -16.33 1.39 22.30
CA LEU A 434 -16.10 0.62 21.08
C LEU A 434 -14.61 0.24 20.93
N CYS A 435 -13.70 1.17 21.21
CA CYS A 435 -12.26 0.89 21.26
C CYS A 435 -11.94 -0.20 22.30
N GLY A 436 -12.53 -0.14 23.49
CA GLY A 436 -12.37 -1.15 24.53
C GLY A 436 -12.93 -2.52 24.13
N LEU A 437 -14.08 -2.55 23.45
CA LEU A 437 -14.65 -3.79 22.91
C LEU A 437 -13.76 -4.43 21.83
N LYS A 438 -13.22 -3.62 20.90
CA LYS A 438 -12.29 -4.11 19.88
C LYS A 438 -11.01 -4.65 20.50
N LEU A 439 -10.45 -3.96 21.50
CA LEU A 439 -9.27 -4.43 22.23
C LEU A 439 -9.51 -5.79 22.89
N ARG A 440 -10.62 -5.96 23.62
CA ARG A 440 -10.92 -7.24 24.30
C ARG A 440 -11.05 -8.40 23.32
N LYS A 441 -11.65 -8.17 22.14
CA LYS A 441 -11.72 -9.18 21.09
C LYS A 441 -10.35 -9.50 20.50
N ALA A 442 -9.45 -8.52 20.46
CA ALA A 442 -8.11 -8.66 19.89
C ALA A 442 -7.13 -9.40 20.80
N ILE A 443 -7.47 -9.70 22.06
CA ILE A 443 -6.62 -10.48 22.96
C ILE A 443 -6.55 -11.92 22.42
N THR A 444 -5.33 -12.47 22.39
CA THR A 444 -5.09 -13.82 21.86
C THR A 444 -5.84 -14.86 22.69
N GLU A 445 -6.56 -15.75 22.02
CA GLU A 445 -7.28 -16.83 22.70
C GLU A 445 -6.30 -17.89 23.23
N PRO A 446 -6.38 -18.28 24.51
CA PRO A 446 -5.62 -19.40 25.04
C PRO A 446 -5.91 -20.69 24.28
N GLY A 447 -4.87 -21.50 24.05
CA GLY A 447 -4.95 -22.72 23.23
C GLY A 447 -4.66 -22.49 21.75
N THR A 448 -4.42 -21.24 21.32
CA THR A 448 -4.00 -20.95 19.95
C THR A 448 -2.62 -21.51 19.66
N ALA A 449 -2.50 -22.26 18.55
CA ALA A 449 -1.24 -22.83 18.05
C ALA A 449 -0.37 -21.75 17.37
N VAL A 450 0.09 -20.79 18.17
CA VAL A 450 0.80 -19.58 17.72
C VAL A 450 2.05 -19.90 16.90
N GLY A 451 2.79 -20.95 17.23
CA GLY A 451 4.01 -21.31 16.49
C GLY A 451 3.74 -21.82 15.08
N ALA A 452 2.68 -22.62 14.89
CA ALA A 452 2.29 -23.09 13.57
C ALA A 452 1.80 -21.95 12.66
N ILE A 453 1.06 -21.00 13.24
CA ILE A 453 0.61 -19.78 12.54
C ILE A 453 1.83 -18.93 12.17
N ALA A 454 2.76 -18.69 13.11
CA ALA A 454 3.97 -17.91 12.86
C ALA A 454 4.86 -18.55 11.77
N ALA A 455 5.08 -19.87 11.83
CA ALA A 455 5.85 -20.60 10.83
C ALA A 455 5.28 -20.39 9.42
N THR A 456 3.95 -20.49 9.29
CA THR A 456 3.27 -20.35 8.01
C THR A 456 3.26 -18.91 7.50
N SER A 457 3.08 -17.95 8.40
CA SER A 457 3.13 -16.52 8.08
C SER A 457 4.52 -16.06 7.62
N ILE A 458 5.60 -16.73 8.06
CA ILE A 458 6.97 -16.42 7.62
C ILE A 458 7.29 -17.11 6.28
N GLY A 459 6.89 -18.37 6.10
CA GLY A 459 7.26 -19.11 4.91
C GLY A 459 6.40 -18.84 3.68
N GLU A 460 5.13 -18.42 3.83
CA GLU A 460 4.28 -18.06 2.69
C GLU A 460 4.86 -16.88 1.88
N PRO A 461 5.26 -15.74 2.48
CA PRO A 461 5.87 -14.63 1.75
C PRO A 461 7.17 -15.03 1.06
N SER A 462 7.89 -16.00 1.61
CA SER A 462 9.12 -16.51 1.01
C SER A 462 8.89 -17.21 -0.32
N THR A 463 7.69 -17.76 -0.57
CA THR A 463 7.31 -18.27 -1.90
C THR A 463 7.09 -17.16 -2.93
N GLN A 464 6.71 -15.97 -2.47
CA GLN A 464 6.43 -14.80 -3.31
C GLN A 464 7.69 -13.98 -3.60
N MET A 465 8.72 -14.05 -2.74
CA MET A 465 9.99 -13.39 -2.98
C MET A 465 10.68 -13.95 -4.23
N THR A 466 11.29 -13.08 -5.04
CA THR A 466 12.19 -13.54 -6.10
C THR A 466 13.49 -14.05 -5.50
N LEU A 467 14.05 -15.17 -6.01
CA LEU A 467 15.31 -15.73 -5.49
C LEU A 467 16.42 -14.66 -5.47
N LYS A 468 16.31 -13.70 -6.39
CA LYS A 468 17.06 -12.45 -6.37
C LYS A 468 16.12 -11.30 -6.66
N THR A 469 15.87 -10.43 -5.67
CA THR A 469 15.41 -9.07 -5.93
C THR A 469 16.66 -8.22 -6.10
N PHE A 470 17.00 -7.83 -7.32
CA PHE A 470 18.11 -6.91 -7.58
C PHE A 470 17.68 -5.49 -7.20
N HIS A 471 17.68 -5.23 -5.90
CA HIS A 471 17.70 -3.88 -5.36
C HIS A 471 19.13 -3.59 -4.94
N PHE A 472 19.85 -2.87 -5.79
CA PHE A 472 21.04 -2.16 -5.34
C PHE A 472 20.58 -1.15 -4.28
N ALA A 473 21.12 -1.23 -3.06
CA ALA A 473 20.75 -0.35 -1.95
C ALA A 473 21.29 1.07 -2.18
N GLY A 474 20.81 1.76 -3.22
CA GLY A 474 21.27 3.10 -3.63
C GLY A 474 22.73 3.19 -4.10
N CYS A 475 23.54 2.14 -3.92
CA CYS A 475 24.94 2.04 -4.32
C CYS A 475 25.07 0.95 -5.39
N GLY A 476 25.56 1.32 -6.58
CA GLY A 476 25.62 0.45 -7.78
C GLY A 476 26.58 -0.74 -7.71
N GLN A 477 26.99 -1.18 -6.51
CA GLN A 477 28.04 -2.20 -6.36
C GLN A 477 27.76 -3.26 -5.29
N TYR A 478 27.03 -2.94 -4.22
CA TYR A 478 26.75 -3.93 -3.17
C TYR A 478 25.50 -4.72 -3.52
N GLU A 479 25.70 -5.91 -4.06
CA GLU A 479 24.65 -6.93 -4.13
C GLU A 479 24.28 -7.35 -2.71
N TYR A 480 23.14 -6.86 -2.22
CA TYR A 480 22.49 -7.43 -1.05
C TYR A 480 21.64 -8.61 -1.55
N HIS A 481 21.74 -9.77 -0.90
CA HIS A 481 20.82 -10.88 -1.15
C HIS A 481 19.64 -10.77 -0.18
N PRO A 482 18.48 -10.21 -0.58
CA PRO A 482 17.37 -9.95 0.33
C PRO A 482 16.43 -11.16 0.47
N GLY A 483 16.68 -12.22 -0.32
CA GLY A 483 15.89 -13.46 -0.37
C GLY A 483 16.67 -14.68 0.13
N SER A 484 15.94 -15.75 0.42
CA SER A 484 16.38 -17.00 1.08
C SER A 484 17.85 -17.35 0.84
N THR A 485 18.64 -17.25 1.91
CA THR A 485 20.07 -17.45 1.96
C THR A 485 20.46 -18.87 1.53
N GLN A 486 21.16 -19.00 0.40
CA GLN A 486 22.06 -20.12 0.16
C GLN A 486 23.47 -19.73 0.63
N ASN A 487 23.97 -20.49 1.59
CA ASN A 487 25.35 -20.46 2.06
C ASN A 487 26.34 -20.66 0.90
N LYS A 488 27.20 -19.67 0.67
CA LYS A 488 28.62 -19.87 0.31
C LYS A 488 29.38 -19.15 1.43
N GLY A 489 30.02 -19.86 2.37
CA GLY A 489 31.28 -20.53 2.12
C GLY A 489 32.40 -19.51 2.29
N ASP A 490 32.85 -19.34 3.54
CA ASP A 490 34.12 -18.76 3.99
C ASP A 490 34.71 -17.58 3.21
N HIS A 491 34.33 -16.36 3.59
CA HIS A 491 35.27 -15.25 3.59
C HIS A 491 35.25 -14.57 4.97
N GLN A 492 36.35 -14.73 5.70
CA GLN A 492 36.66 -14.03 6.93
C GLN A 492 36.62 -12.52 6.68
N CYS A 493 35.56 -11.84 7.12
CA CYS A 493 35.60 -10.40 7.35
C CYS A 493 36.26 -10.18 8.71
N SER A 494 37.45 -9.58 8.66
CA SER A 494 38.24 -9.12 9.80
C SER A 494 37.45 -8.24 10.75
N GLU A 495 37.56 -8.54 12.05
CA GLU A 495 37.17 -7.71 13.18
C GLU A 495 37.80 -6.31 13.08
N ALA A 496 37.02 -5.28 12.75
CA ALA A 496 37.47 -3.89 12.87
C ALA A 496 36.38 -2.84 13.16
N ASP A 497 35.08 -3.14 13.03
CA ASP A 497 34.03 -2.10 13.07
C ASP A 497 33.09 -2.15 14.29
N LEU A 498 33.50 -2.78 15.39
CA LEU A 498 32.70 -2.86 16.63
C LEU A 498 32.97 -1.74 17.66
N HIS A 499 33.79 -0.73 17.33
CA HIS A 499 34.23 0.29 18.31
C HIS A 499 33.61 1.70 18.18
N SER A 500 32.67 1.95 17.27
CA SER A 500 32.18 3.32 17.01
C SER A 500 30.77 3.65 17.53
N TYR A 501 30.09 2.74 18.27
CA TYR A 501 28.71 2.96 18.72
C TYR A 501 28.52 3.29 20.22
N HIS A 502 29.59 3.46 20.99
CA HIS A 502 29.50 3.67 22.45
C HIS A 502 29.74 5.10 22.97
N GLN A 503 29.81 6.12 22.11
CA GLN A 503 30.01 7.51 22.55
C GLN A 503 28.99 8.47 21.91
N CYS A 504 27.74 8.43 22.38
CA CYS A 504 26.80 9.56 22.22
C CYS A 504 25.60 9.42 23.16
N SER A 505 25.86 9.40 24.47
CA SER A 505 24.84 9.59 25.51
C SER A 505 25.47 10.08 26.80
N HIS A 506 26.07 11.27 26.74
CA HIS A 506 26.29 12.14 27.90
C HIS A 506 26.54 13.56 27.40
N HIS A 507 25.46 14.32 27.25
CA HIS A 507 25.38 15.72 27.67
C HIS A 507 23.94 16.21 27.71
#